data_AF-A0A528GKZ9-F1
#
_entry.id   AF-A0A528GKZ9-F1
#
_cell.length_a   1.000
_cell.length_b   1.000
_cell.length_c   1.000
_cell.angle_alpha   90.00
_cell.angle_beta   90.00
_cell.angle_gamma   90.00
#
_symmetry.space_group_name_H-M   'P 1'
#
loop_
_entity.id
_entity.type
_entity.pdbx_description
1 polymer ?
#
loop_
_entity_poly.entity_id
_entity_poly.type
_entity_poly.pdbx_seq_one_letter_code
_entity_poly.pdbx_strand_id
1 'polypeptide(L)'
;MENLKVDLSVADAAFAGAVDAAALIRETAAQCGIDVNVVREAEDAYWDNIWLKKPWCASYWSGRATADWMFTQAYSADSSWNETFWKNPRFNELLIQARAETDEAKRSAMYAEMQQLTHD
;
A
#
# COMPACT_ATOMS: atom_id res chain seq x y z
N MET A 1 1.53 -17.37 -17.96
CA MET A 1 0.33 -16.54 -17.73
C MET A 1 0.14 -15.72 -19.00
N GLU A 2 -0.56 -16.24 -20.00
CA GLU A 2 -0.93 -15.41 -21.15
C GLU A 2 -2.26 -14.72 -20.83
N ASN A 3 -2.30 -13.39 -20.97
CA ASN A 3 -3.49 -12.54 -20.83
C ASN A 3 -4.09 -12.44 -19.42
N LEU A 4 -3.26 -12.09 -18.42
CA LEU A 4 -3.78 -11.71 -17.10
C LEU A 4 -4.64 -10.44 -17.24
N LYS A 5 -5.90 -10.51 -16.83
CA LYS A 5 -6.82 -9.36 -16.78
C LYS A 5 -7.02 -8.93 -15.34
N VAL A 6 -6.82 -7.64 -15.06
CA VAL A 6 -6.97 -7.07 -13.71
C VAL A 6 -7.64 -5.71 -13.77
N ASP A 7 -8.47 -5.43 -12.77
CA ASP A 7 -9.12 -4.12 -12.62
C ASP A 7 -8.29 -3.23 -11.70
N LEU A 8 -8.11 -1.97 -12.10
CA LEU A 8 -7.51 -0.90 -11.30
C LEU A 8 -8.58 0.18 -11.06
N SER A 9 -9.16 0.19 -9.84
CA SER A 9 -10.15 1.19 -9.42
C SER A 9 -9.47 2.50 -9.02
N VAL A 10 -9.84 3.62 -9.64
CA VAL A 10 -9.23 4.93 -9.40
C VAL A 10 -10.24 6.06 -9.40
N ALA A 11 -9.96 7.10 -8.62
CA ALA A 11 -10.65 8.38 -8.65
C ALA A 11 -9.65 9.48 -8.26
N ASP A 12 -9.83 10.70 -8.75
CA ASP A 12 -8.97 11.84 -8.38
C ASP A 12 -9.13 12.25 -6.90
N ALA A 13 -10.17 11.74 -6.23
CA ALA A 13 -10.29 11.77 -4.77
C ALA A 13 -9.12 11.10 -4.04
N ALA A 14 -8.49 10.07 -4.63
CA ALA A 14 -7.29 9.44 -4.08
C ALA A 14 -6.08 10.38 -4.16
N PHE A 15 -5.82 10.94 -5.33
CA PHE A 15 -4.88 12.04 -5.52
C PHE A 15 -5.11 12.65 -6.90
N ALA A 16 -4.75 13.93 -7.05
CA ALA A 16 -4.87 14.61 -8.33
C ALA A 16 -4.03 13.90 -9.41
N GLY A 17 -4.68 13.44 -10.48
CA GLY A 17 -4.03 12.71 -11.58
C GLY A 17 -4.02 11.19 -11.41
N ALA A 18 -4.81 10.63 -10.49
CA ALA A 18 -4.90 9.18 -10.30
C ALA A 18 -5.41 8.45 -11.55
N VAL A 19 -6.32 9.06 -12.30
CA VAL A 19 -6.85 8.50 -13.55
C VAL A 19 -5.78 8.45 -14.64
N ASP A 20 -4.98 9.51 -14.76
CA ASP A 20 -3.88 9.58 -15.73
C ASP A 20 -2.76 8.59 -15.39
N ALA A 21 -2.44 8.45 -14.10
CA ALA A 21 -1.49 7.44 -13.62
C ALA A 21 -1.94 6.02 -13.96
N ALA A 22 -3.24 5.71 -13.79
CA ALA A 22 -3.80 4.41 -14.15
C ALA A 22 -3.72 4.13 -15.66
N ALA A 23 -3.93 5.15 -16.50
CA ALA A 23 -3.77 5.02 -17.94
C ALA A 23 -2.32 4.68 -18.33
N LEU A 24 -1.32 5.29 -17.67
CA LEU A 24 0.09 4.98 -17.86
C LEU A 24 0.44 3.56 -17.39
N ILE A 25 -0.10 3.12 -16.25
CA ILE A 25 0.05 1.75 -15.75
C ILE A 25 -0.52 0.75 -16.77
N ARG A 26 -1.71 1.00 -17.33
CA ARG A 26 -2.30 0.13 -18.36
C ARG A 26 -1.40 0.00 -19.58
N GLU A 27 -0.92 1.13 -20.11
CA GLU A 27 -0.08 1.14 -21.32
C GLU A 27 1.25 0.39 -21.10
N THR A 28 1.87 0.57 -19.93
CA THR A 28 3.13 -0.10 -19.60
C THR A 28 2.93 -1.58 -19.31
N ALA A 29 1.87 -1.97 -18.60
CA ALA A 29 1.55 -3.36 -18.29
C ALA A 29 1.18 -4.18 -19.55
N ALA A 30 0.59 -3.54 -20.56
CA ALA A 30 0.29 -4.18 -21.85
C ALA A 30 1.56 -4.72 -22.55
N GLN A 31 2.72 -4.07 -22.34
CA GLN A 31 4.01 -4.49 -22.93
C GLN A 31 4.50 -5.85 -22.40
N CYS A 32 4.03 -6.28 -21.22
CA CYS A 32 4.30 -7.60 -20.66
C CYS A 32 3.08 -8.54 -20.70
N GLY A 33 2.05 -8.22 -21.47
CA GLY A 33 0.87 -9.08 -21.68
C GLY A 33 -0.15 -9.05 -20.55
N ILE A 34 -0.18 -7.98 -19.74
CA ILE A 34 -1.17 -7.75 -18.70
C ILE A 34 -2.21 -6.74 -19.22
N ASP A 35 -3.48 -7.12 -19.19
CA ASP A 35 -4.62 -6.28 -19.57
C ASP A 35 -5.18 -5.62 -18.31
N VAL A 36 -4.82 -4.35 -18.11
CA VAL A 36 -5.32 -3.53 -16.99
C VAL A 36 -6.57 -2.76 -17.43
N ASN A 37 -7.71 -3.12 -16.85
CA ASN A 37 -8.94 -2.35 -16.99
C ASN A 37 -8.98 -1.22 -15.98
N VAL A 38 -8.92 0.03 -16.45
CA VAL A 38 -8.99 1.22 -15.59
C VAL A 38 -10.46 1.52 -15.28
N VAL A 39 -10.85 1.33 -14.03
CA VAL A 39 -12.20 1.59 -13.55
C VAL A 39 -12.22 2.96 -12.87
N ARG A 40 -12.84 3.95 -13.51
CA ARG A 40 -13.06 5.26 -12.90
C ARG A 40 -14.24 5.19 -11.94
N GLU A 41 -13.95 5.32 -10.66
CA GLU A 41 -14.93 5.27 -9.58
C GLU A 41 -15.48 6.67 -9.27
N ALA A 42 -16.61 6.73 -8.57
CA ALA A 42 -17.18 7.98 -8.05
C ALA A 42 -16.33 8.52 -6.89
N GLU A 43 -16.09 9.84 -6.89
CA GLU A 43 -15.21 10.49 -5.91
C GLU A 43 -15.80 10.56 -4.50
N ASP A 44 -17.11 10.78 -4.39
CA ASP A 44 -17.82 11.04 -3.13
C ASP A 44 -17.88 9.83 -2.19
N ALA A 45 -17.90 8.61 -2.76
CA ALA A 45 -17.99 7.36 -2.00
C ALA A 45 -16.73 6.48 -2.09
N TYR A 46 -15.62 7.02 -2.61
CA TYR A 46 -14.42 6.25 -2.89
C TYR A 46 -13.84 5.55 -1.65
N TRP A 47 -13.72 6.29 -0.54
CA TRP A 47 -13.12 5.76 0.69
C TRP A 47 -13.99 4.73 1.41
N ASP A 48 -15.31 4.76 1.20
CA ASP A 48 -16.25 3.84 1.84
C ASP A 48 -16.44 2.56 1.03
N ASN A 49 -16.48 2.68 -0.31
CA ASN A 49 -16.87 1.60 -1.20
C ASN A 49 -15.71 0.94 -1.95
N ILE A 50 -14.58 1.64 -2.10
CA ILE A 50 -13.46 1.20 -2.96
C ILE A 50 -12.22 0.90 -2.11
N TRP A 51 -11.77 1.88 -1.35
CA TRP A 51 -10.60 1.75 -0.46
C TRP A 51 -10.82 0.64 0.58
N LEU A 52 -9.85 -0.25 0.77
CA LEU A 52 -9.96 -1.45 1.61
C LEU A 52 -11.08 -2.44 1.19
N LYS A 53 -11.71 -2.27 0.02
CA LYS A 53 -12.77 -3.17 -0.50
C LYS A 53 -12.38 -3.83 -1.81
N LYS A 54 -11.71 -3.09 -2.69
CA LYS A 54 -11.25 -3.57 -4.00
C LYS A 54 -9.81 -4.10 -3.91
N PRO A 55 -9.46 -5.12 -4.70
CA PRO A 55 -8.16 -5.77 -4.62
C PRO A 55 -7.00 -4.89 -5.11
N TRP A 56 -7.27 -3.92 -6.00
CA TRP A 56 -6.28 -2.97 -6.49
C TRP A 56 -6.94 -1.62 -6.76
N CYS A 57 -6.52 -0.60 -6.02
CA CYS A 57 -7.05 0.74 -6.16
C CYS A 57 -5.97 1.80 -5.89
N ALA A 58 -6.21 3.03 -6.33
CA ALA A 58 -5.36 4.16 -5.96
C ALA A 58 -5.63 4.60 -4.52
N SER A 59 -4.58 4.97 -3.81
CA SER A 59 -4.67 5.57 -2.47
C SER A 59 -3.45 6.45 -2.23
N TYR A 60 -3.37 7.05 -1.04
CA TYR A 60 -2.23 7.86 -0.62
C TYR A 60 -2.01 7.75 0.88
N TRP A 61 -0.77 8.01 1.28
CA TRP A 61 -0.38 8.18 2.67
C TRP A 61 0.34 9.50 2.86
N SER A 62 0.01 10.21 3.94
CA SER A 62 0.79 11.35 4.41
C SER A 62 1.89 10.89 5.36
N GLY A 63 2.98 11.66 5.46
CA GLY A 63 4.05 11.38 6.41
C GLY A 63 3.54 11.28 7.86
N ARG A 64 4.30 10.58 8.70
CA ARG A 64 4.08 10.49 10.15
C ARG A 64 5.33 10.95 10.89
N ALA A 65 5.16 11.33 12.15
CA ALA A 65 6.26 11.81 12.98
C ALA A 65 7.34 10.74 13.25
N THR A 66 6.96 9.45 13.21
CA THR A 66 7.87 8.33 13.44
C THR A 66 7.60 7.19 12.46
N ALA A 67 8.62 6.36 12.22
CA ALA A 67 8.48 5.13 11.44
C ALA A 67 7.48 4.15 12.08
N ASP A 68 7.52 3.99 13.42
CA ASP A 68 6.57 3.17 14.18
C ASP A 68 5.12 3.51 13.86
N TRP A 69 4.79 4.80 13.80
CA TRP A 69 3.43 5.24 13.56
C TRP A 69 2.98 4.86 12.13
N MET A 70 3.85 5.05 11.14
CA MET A 70 3.55 4.64 9.77
C MET A 70 3.39 3.12 9.67
N PHE A 71 4.33 2.35 10.20
CA PHE A 71 4.29 0.88 10.12
C PHE A 71 3.12 0.27 10.89
N THR A 72 2.78 0.83 12.05
CA THR A 72 1.61 0.39 12.81
C THR A 72 0.33 0.60 12.02
N GLN A 73 0.17 1.77 11.40
CA GLN A 73 -1.08 2.14 10.75
C GLN A 73 -1.26 1.49 9.37
N ALA A 74 -0.19 1.34 8.58
CA ALA A 74 -0.31 0.86 7.21
C ALA A 74 -0.03 -0.65 7.05
N TYR A 75 0.78 -1.27 7.94
CA TYR A 75 1.33 -2.62 7.68
C TYR A 75 1.18 -3.62 8.83
N SER A 76 0.78 -3.18 10.04
CA SER A 76 0.55 -4.14 11.11
C SER A 76 -0.60 -5.09 10.77
N ALA A 77 -0.50 -6.34 11.23
CA ALA A 77 -1.40 -7.42 10.84
C ALA A 77 -2.86 -7.18 11.24
N ASP A 78 -3.09 -6.36 12.27
CA ASP A 78 -4.40 -6.05 12.83
C ASP A 78 -4.83 -4.60 12.56
N SER A 79 -4.08 -3.85 11.75
CA SER A 79 -4.49 -2.50 11.39
C SER A 79 -5.75 -2.50 10.52
N SER A 80 -6.71 -1.66 10.89
CA SER A 80 -7.91 -1.41 10.09
C SER A 80 -7.59 -0.74 8.75
N TRP A 81 -6.42 -0.12 8.61
CA TRP A 81 -5.99 0.60 7.40
C TRP A 81 -4.85 -0.13 6.67
N ASN A 82 -4.69 -1.43 6.89
CA ASN A 82 -3.77 -2.25 6.11
C ASN A 82 -4.40 -2.57 4.73
N GLU A 83 -4.11 -1.72 3.76
CA GLU A 83 -4.71 -1.77 2.42
C GLU A 83 -4.29 -2.97 1.58
N THR A 84 -3.08 -3.46 1.79
CA THR A 84 -2.55 -4.62 1.05
C THR A 84 -2.99 -5.93 1.67
N PHE A 85 -3.62 -5.89 2.87
CA PHE A 85 -3.92 -7.04 3.71
C PHE A 85 -2.69 -7.91 4.02
N TRP A 86 -1.48 -7.33 3.85
CA TRP A 86 -0.22 -8.05 4.01
C TRP A 86 0.02 -8.34 5.49
N LYS A 87 0.43 -9.57 5.79
CA LYS A 87 0.72 -10.01 7.15
C LYS A 87 2.02 -10.80 7.16
N ASN A 88 3.03 -10.27 7.85
CA ASN A 88 4.32 -10.91 8.01
C ASN A 88 4.65 -11.05 9.51
N PRO A 89 4.86 -12.28 10.03
CA PRO A 89 5.13 -12.50 11.45
C PRO A 89 6.38 -11.77 11.95
N ARG A 90 7.47 -11.77 11.16
CA ARG A 90 8.74 -11.12 11.53
C ARG A 90 8.59 -9.61 11.60
N PHE A 91 7.88 -9.01 10.64
CA PHE A 91 7.59 -7.58 10.66
C PHE A 91 6.83 -7.18 11.92
N ASN A 92 5.80 -7.95 12.29
CA ASN A 92 4.98 -7.65 13.46
C ASN A 92 5.74 -7.89 14.79
N GLU A 93 6.64 -8.88 14.83
CA GLU A 93 7.57 -9.07 15.95
C GLU A 93 8.49 -7.84 16.11
N LEU A 94 9.16 -7.43 15.03
CA LEU A 94 10.06 -6.28 15.00
C LEU A 94 9.35 -4.98 15.38
N LEU A 95 8.11 -4.77 14.93
CA LEU A 95 7.34 -3.57 15.24
C LEU A 95 7.21 -3.36 16.75
N ILE A 96 6.89 -4.43 17.51
CA ILE A 96 6.78 -4.36 18.96
C ILE A 96 8.15 -4.17 19.63
N GLN A 97 9.18 -4.88 19.16
CA GLN A 97 10.53 -4.77 19.71
C GLN A 97 11.14 -3.37 19.48
N ALA A 98 11.05 -2.84 18.27
CA ALA A 98 11.58 -1.54 17.89
C ALA A 98 10.92 -0.39 18.65
N ARG A 99 9.64 -0.53 19.01
CA ARG A 99 8.92 0.46 19.85
C ARG A 99 9.48 0.55 21.26
N ALA A 100 9.92 -0.58 21.83
CA ALA A 100 10.49 -0.64 23.18
C ALA A 100 12.01 -0.37 23.21
N GLU A 101 12.69 -0.42 22.07
CA GLU A 101 14.14 -0.24 21.99
C GLU A 101 14.56 1.23 22.20
N THR A 102 15.53 1.40 23.11
CA THR A 102 16.08 2.70 23.54
C THR A 102 17.41 3.02 22.89
N ASP A 103 18.14 2.02 22.41
CA ASP A 103 19.34 2.19 21.60
C ASP A 103 18.94 2.59 20.18
N GLU A 104 19.33 3.79 19.77
CA GLU A 104 18.94 4.35 18.48
C GLU A 104 19.49 3.56 17.29
N ALA A 105 20.73 3.06 17.39
CA ALA A 105 21.36 2.31 16.31
C ALA A 105 20.67 0.95 16.13
N LYS A 106 20.35 0.26 17.22
CA LYS A 106 19.59 -1.00 17.18
C LYS A 106 18.19 -0.78 16.63
N ARG A 107 17.48 0.25 17.12
CA ARG A 107 16.14 0.56 16.64
C ARG A 107 16.12 0.92 15.15
N SER A 108 17.12 1.67 14.68
CA SER A 108 17.28 1.99 13.26
C SER A 108 17.48 0.74 12.41
N ALA A 109 18.33 -0.20 12.86
CA ALA A 109 18.53 -1.48 12.17
C ALA A 109 17.23 -2.33 12.11
N MET A 110 16.44 -2.35 13.19
CA MET A 110 15.14 -3.02 13.19
C MET A 110 14.17 -2.40 12.17
N TYR A 111 14.07 -1.07 12.11
CA TYR A 111 13.23 -0.41 11.10
C TYR A 111 13.75 -0.62 9.67
N ALA A 112 15.06 -0.71 9.47
CA ALA A 112 15.63 -1.04 8.17
C ALA A 112 15.24 -2.46 7.73
N GLU A 113 15.28 -3.44 8.64
CA GLU A 113 14.80 -4.81 8.37
C GLU A 113 13.29 -4.80 8.04
N MET A 114 12.48 -4.02 8.76
CA MET A 114 11.05 -3.87 8.45
C MET A 114 10.81 -3.28 7.06
N GLN A 115 11.59 -2.28 6.64
CA GLN A 115 11.50 -1.71 5.29
C GLN A 115 11.84 -2.75 4.21
N GLN A 116 12.88 -3.56 4.45
CA GLN A 116 13.26 -4.64 3.55
C GLN A 116 12.15 -5.68 3.41
N LEU A 117 11.52 -6.07 4.52
CA LEU A 117 10.39 -7.01 4.50
C LEU A 117 9.18 -6.50 3.73
N THR A 118 8.91 -5.19 3.74
CA THR A 118 7.85 -4.58 2.92
C THR A 118 8.24 -4.38 1.45
N HIS A 119 9.53 -4.38 1.13
CA HIS A 119 10.03 -4.22 -0.23
C HIS A 119 10.02 -5.55 -1.01
N ASP A 120 10.38 -6.65 -0.36
CA ASP A 120 10.53 -7.99 -0.96
C ASP A 120 9.21 -8.76 -1.12
#